data_AF-A0A7V1RIK0-F1
#
_entry.id   AF-A0A7V1RIK0-F1
#
_cell.length_a   1.000
_cell.length_b   1.000
_cell.length_c   1.000
_cell.angle_alpha   90.00
_cell.angle_beta   90.00
_cell.angle_gamma   90.00
#
_symmetry.space_group_name_H-M   'P 1'
#
loop_
_entity.id
_entity.type
_entity.pdbx_description
1 polymer ?
#
loop_
_entity_poly.entity_id
_entity_poly.type
_entity_poly.pdbx_seq_one_letter_code
_entity_poly.pdbx_strand_id
1 'polypeptide(L)'
;MFARSTSTAATPARPFTAWLTAIRQWPQVIPGTRNTFVSTPPHLLPTRQPVAARAGARPGAVIAICASVRPDTCRELAAQAAPHDVHVIDVALVRGERGAEAGELLLLCGGPAQVVDACREAFAPFATDVVRVGDVGAGQVAKSVNNILLWACIRADVEALRLGRALGVDPRVLREAVALGSGANRPLAEWGQHRLRWPGKDLEVALALAEDAGVDVPFVRALQPLMEGLTVEDLHDLL
;
A
#
# COMPACT_ATOMS: atom_id res chain seq x y z
N MET A 1 -2.00 -37.12 -31.63
CA MET A 1 -2.31 -37.45 -30.22
C MET A 1 -1.36 -36.60 -29.37
N PHE A 2 -1.69 -35.46 -28.75
CA PHE A 2 -2.89 -34.67 -28.46
C PHE A 2 -2.51 -33.18 -28.68
N ALA A 3 -3.24 -32.45 -29.53
CA ALA A 3 -4.21 -31.40 -29.17
C ALA A 3 -3.63 -30.19 -28.40
N ARG A 4 -3.49 -29.06 -29.12
CA ARG A 4 -3.45 -27.71 -28.54
C ARG A 4 -4.84 -27.37 -27.98
N SER A 5 -4.91 -26.89 -26.74
CA SER A 5 -6.00 -26.09 -26.17
C SER A 5 -5.41 -25.30 -25.00
N THR A 6 -5.80 -24.10 -24.61
CA THR A 6 -6.75 -23.09 -25.11
C THR A 6 -6.37 -21.84 -24.32
N SER A 7 -6.18 -20.74 -25.04
CA SER A 7 -6.28 -19.36 -24.57
C SER A 7 -7.21 -19.20 -23.36
N THR A 8 -6.65 -18.93 -22.17
CA THR A 8 -7.40 -18.24 -21.11
C THR A 8 -7.45 -16.77 -21.50
N ALA A 9 -8.62 -16.31 -21.93
CA ALA A 9 -8.88 -14.92 -22.23
C ALA A 9 -8.54 -14.09 -20.98
N ALA A 10 -7.54 -13.21 -21.09
CA ALA A 10 -7.25 -12.22 -20.08
C ALA A 10 -8.50 -11.33 -19.92
N THR A 11 -9.04 -11.29 -18.70
CA THR A 11 -10.06 -10.30 -18.34
C THR A 11 -9.49 -8.91 -18.64
N PRO A 12 -10.20 -8.04 -19.38
CA PRO A 12 -9.64 -6.75 -19.76
C PRO A 12 -9.29 -5.96 -18.49
N ALA A 13 -8.03 -5.52 -18.40
CA ALA A 13 -7.55 -4.63 -17.35
C ALA A 13 -8.49 -3.42 -17.27
N ARG A 14 -9.08 -3.20 -16.10
CA ARG A 14 -9.95 -2.05 -15.88
C ARG A 14 -9.04 -0.82 -15.71
N PRO A 15 -9.25 0.26 -16.48
CA PRO A 15 -8.36 1.43 -16.42
C PRO A 15 -8.35 2.06 -15.03
N PHE A 16 -7.23 2.70 -14.64
CA PHE A 16 -7.04 3.43 -13.36
C PHE A 16 -8.21 4.36 -12.96
N THR A 17 -8.87 4.96 -13.96
CA THR A 17 -10.09 5.75 -13.77
C THR A 17 -11.22 4.92 -13.18
N ALA A 18 -11.38 3.66 -13.55
CA ALA A 18 -12.32 2.73 -12.94
C ALA A 18 -11.97 2.41 -11.48
N TRP A 19 -10.70 2.49 -11.03
CA TRP A 19 -10.32 2.31 -9.62
C TRP A 19 -10.61 3.56 -8.77
N LEU A 20 -10.19 4.75 -9.21
CA LEU A 20 -10.57 6.01 -8.53
C LEU A 20 -12.08 6.20 -8.55
N THR A 21 -12.74 5.81 -9.65
CA THR A 21 -14.20 5.82 -9.78
C THR A 21 -14.82 4.72 -8.94
N ALA A 22 -14.27 3.51 -8.85
CA ALA A 22 -14.79 2.45 -7.97
C ALA A 22 -14.55 2.73 -6.49
N ILE A 23 -13.53 3.49 -6.09
CA ILE A 23 -13.34 3.98 -4.71
C ILE A 23 -14.25 5.19 -4.43
N ARG A 24 -14.40 6.12 -5.38
CA ARG A 24 -15.27 7.31 -5.23
C ARG A 24 -16.77 6.98 -5.35
N GLN A 25 -17.11 5.99 -6.17
CA GLN A 25 -18.45 5.41 -6.34
C GLN A 25 -18.61 4.14 -5.51
N TRP A 26 -17.59 3.73 -4.74
CA TRP A 26 -17.77 2.71 -3.72
C TRP A 26 -18.86 3.27 -2.82
N PRO A 27 -19.99 2.58 -2.68
CA PRO A 27 -20.99 3.09 -1.78
C PRO A 27 -20.33 3.08 -0.41
N GLN A 28 -20.21 4.26 0.21
CA GLN A 28 -19.67 4.47 1.56
C GLN A 28 -20.34 3.52 2.58
N VAL A 29 -21.45 2.88 2.18
CA VAL A 29 -22.15 1.74 2.76
C VAL A 29 -22.59 0.79 1.63
N ILE A 30 -22.12 -0.45 1.51
CA ILE A 30 -22.67 -1.41 0.53
C ILE A 30 -24.04 -1.93 1.04
N PRO A 31 -25.18 -1.62 0.40
CA PRO A 31 -26.49 -2.08 0.87
C PRO A 31 -26.60 -3.61 0.79
N GLY A 32 -27.04 -4.24 1.87
CA GLY A 32 -27.26 -5.69 1.93
C GLY A 32 -26.07 -6.52 2.42
N THR A 33 -24.92 -5.90 2.66
CA THR A 33 -23.79 -6.54 3.37
C THR A 33 -23.71 -6.01 4.80
N ARG A 34 -23.22 -6.82 5.75
CA ARG A 34 -22.89 -6.34 7.11
C ARG A 34 -21.62 -5.46 7.14
N ASN A 35 -21.15 -4.93 6.00
CA ASN A 35 -19.84 -4.29 5.90
C ASN A 35 -19.98 -2.83 5.37
N THR A 36 -19.36 -1.86 6.04
CA THR A 36 -19.44 -0.42 5.73
C THR A 36 -18.04 0.13 5.49
N PHE A 37 -17.56 0.09 4.24
CA PHE A 37 -16.20 0.51 3.89
C PHE A 37 -16.08 2.04 3.79
N VAL A 38 -15.24 2.67 4.62
CA VAL A 38 -14.98 4.12 4.58
C VAL A 38 -13.53 4.38 4.17
N SER A 39 -13.33 4.72 2.89
CA SER A 39 -12.06 5.24 2.39
C SER A 39 -12.12 6.77 2.35
N THR A 40 -11.86 7.43 3.49
CA THR A 40 -11.75 8.90 3.53
C THR A 40 -10.35 9.30 4.02
N PRO A 41 -9.62 10.19 3.30
CA PRO A 41 -8.39 10.79 3.79
C PRO A 41 -8.62 11.51 5.15
N PRO A 42 -7.71 11.37 6.13
CA PRO A 42 -7.94 11.90 7.49
C PRO A 42 -8.11 13.42 7.56
N HIS A 43 -7.51 14.20 6.64
CA HIS A 43 -7.68 15.65 6.58
C HIS A 43 -9.08 16.10 6.10
N LEU A 44 -9.90 15.18 5.59
CA LEU A 44 -11.29 15.39 5.21
C LEU A 44 -12.27 14.92 6.29
N LEU A 45 -11.80 14.58 7.49
CA LEU A 45 -12.63 14.24 8.65
C LEU A 45 -12.82 15.47 9.55
N PRO A 46 -13.95 16.22 9.48
CA PRO A 46 -14.17 17.35 10.38
C PRO A 46 -14.35 16.87 11.83
N THR A 47 -13.57 17.40 12.75
CA THR A 47 -13.20 16.87 14.08
C THR A 47 -14.28 16.86 15.19
N ARG A 48 -15.57 16.59 14.92
CA ARG A 48 -16.63 16.75 15.97
C ARG A 48 -17.77 15.72 16.07
N GLN A 49 -17.78 14.60 15.34
CA GLN A 49 -18.77 13.52 15.53
C GLN A 49 -18.14 12.13 15.39
N PRO A 50 -18.64 11.10 16.10
CA PRO A 50 -18.11 9.74 15.99
C PRO A 50 -18.26 9.22 14.56
N VAL A 51 -17.20 8.60 14.02
CA VAL A 51 -17.14 8.11 12.63
C VAL A 51 -18.29 7.15 12.31
N ALA A 52 -18.74 6.35 13.27
CA ALA A 52 -19.90 5.45 13.13
C ALA A 52 -21.20 6.21 12.81
N ALA A 53 -21.45 7.36 13.44
CA ALA A 53 -22.67 8.15 13.25
C ALA A 53 -22.71 8.85 11.88
N ARG A 54 -21.55 9.21 11.31
CA ARG A 54 -21.46 9.84 9.98
C ARG A 54 -21.49 8.85 8.83
N ALA A 55 -20.99 7.64 9.04
CA ALA A 55 -20.99 6.60 8.02
C ALA A 55 -22.38 5.96 7.84
N GLY A 56 -23.37 6.29 8.68
CA GLY A 56 -24.65 5.56 8.70
C GLY A 56 -24.45 4.07 8.99
N ALA A 57 -23.37 3.73 9.71
CA ALA A 57 -22.99 2.36 9.98
C ALA A 57 -24.01 1.72 10.92
N ARG A 58 -24.47 0.52 10.55
CA ARG A 58 -25.39 -0.27 11.37
C ARG A 58 -24.59 -1.12 12.36
N PRO A 59 -25.18 -1.55 13.49
CA PRO A 59 -24.61 -2.60 14.32
C PRO A 59 -24.17 -3.81 13.46
N GLY A 60 -22.98 -4.34 13.75
CA GLY A 60 -22.27 -5.36 13.00
C GLY A 60 -21.45 -4.86 11.81
N ALA A 61 -21.44 -3.54 11.53
CA ALA A 61 -20.69 -2.97 10.41
C ALA A 61 -19.17 -3.05 10.60
N VAL A 62 -18.44 -3.17 9.48
CA VAL A 62 -16.96 -3.10 9.45
C VAL A 62 -16.50 -1.91 8.64
N ILE A 63 -15.72 -1.03 9.25
CA ILE A 63 -15.02 0.11 8.64
C ILE A 63 -13.57 -0.27 8.33
N ALA A 64 -13.21 -0.28 7.05
CA ALA A 64 -11.84 -0.53 6.60
C ALA A 64 -11.11 0.78 6.26
N ILE A 65 -10.03 1.08 6.98
CA ILE A 65 -9.19 2.25 6.76
C ILE A 65 -8.09 1.89 5.74
N CYS A 66 -8.29 2.29 4.48
CA CYS A 66 -7.32 2.03 3.41
C CYS A 66 -6.29 3.16 3.20
N ALA A 67 -6.52 4.33 3.80
CA ALA A 67 -5.59 5.45 3.72
C ALA A 67 -4.35 5.18 4.58
N SER A 68 -3.18 5.62 4.12
CA SER A 68 -1.98 5.65 4.96
C SER A 68 -2.15 6.72 6.04
N VAL A 69 -2.29 6.27 7.30
CA VAL A 69 -2.51 7.09 8.50
C VAL A 69 -1.67 6.55 9.65
N ARG A 70 -1.58 7.30 10.76
CA ARG A 70 -0.91 6.80 11.97
C ARG A 70 -1.68 5.61 12.57
N PRO A 71 -1.01 4.58 13.09
CA PRO A 71 -1.65 3.46 13.79
C PRO A 71 -2.58 3.90 14.92
N ASP A 72 -2.20 4.95 15.65
CA ASP A 72 -3.02 5.49 16.76
C ASP A 72 -4.35 6.03 16.27
N THR A 73 -4.39 6.67 15.09
CA THR A 73 -5.64 7.11 14.47
C THR A 73 -6.57 5.91 14.22
N CYS A 74 -6.04 4.77 13.76
CA CYS A 74 -6.86 3.56 13.59
C CYS A 74 -7.40 3.05 14.93
N ARG A 75 -6.57 3.04 15.98
CA ARG A 75 -6.95 2.59 17.33
C ARG A 75 -8.00 3.50 17.97
N GLU A 76 -7.83 4.81 17.86
CA GLU A 76 -8.79 5.81 18.34
C GLU A 76 -10.15 5.65 17.64
N LEU A 77 -10.14 5.48 16.31
CA LEU A 77 -11.36 5.23 15.54
C LEU A 77 -12.04 3.93 15.94
N ALA A 78 -11.28 2.86 16.17
CA ALA A 78 -11.81 1.60 16.68
C ALA A 78 -12.47 1.75 18.05
N ALA A 79 -11.82 2.48 18.98
CA ALA A 79 -12.37 2.74 20.30
C ALA A 79 -13.66 3.57 20.25
N GLN A 80 -13.75 4.54 19.35
CA GLN A 80 -14.96 5.34 19.15
C GLN A 80 -16.11 4.56 18.50
N ALA A 81 -15.79 3.55 17.66
CA ALA A 81 -16.78 2.74 16.95
C ALA A 81 -17.34 1.59 17.80
N ALA A 82 -16.55 1.06 18.73
CA ALA A 82 -16.91 -0.12 19.54
C ALA A 82 -18.25 0.01 20.31
N PRO A 83 -18.60 1.14 20.95
CA PRO A 83 -19.89 1.29 21.64
C PRO A 83 -21.12 1.19 20.73
N HIS A 84 -20.93 1.27 19.41
CA HIS A 84 -21.98 1.20 18.40
C HIS A 84 -22.06 -0.16 17.70
N ASP A 85 -21.34 -1.18 18.21
CA ASP A 85 -21.19 -2.49 17.56
C ASP A 85 -20.64 -2.37 16.12
N VAL A 86 -19.72 -1.42 15.92
CA VAL A 86 -19.03 -1.22 14.64
C VAL A 86 -17.55 -1.57 14.81
N HIS A 87 -17.06 -2.44 13.94
CA HIS A 87 -15.65 -2.83 13.89
C HIS A 87 -14.86 -1.88 13.00
N VAL A 88 -13.61 -1.61 13.37
CA VAL A 88 -12.65 -0.87 12.55
C VAL A 88 -11.44 -1.77 12.31
N ILE A 89 -11.02 -1.86 11.05
CA ILE A 89 -9.78 -2.53 10.63
C ILE A 89 -8.98 -1.53 9.79
N ASP A 90 -7.65 -1.60 9.86
CA ASP A 90 -6.79 -0.91 8.91
C ASP A 90 -6.34 -1.88 7.82
N VAL A 91 -6.41 -1.44 6.56
CA VAL A 91 -6.18 -2.26 5.37
C VAL A 91 -5.17 -1.54 4.49
N ALA A 92 -3.89 -1.67 4.84
CA ALA A 92 -2.85 -0.92 4.17
C ALA A 92 -2.52 -1.55 2.81
N LEU A 93 -2.53 -0.72 1.76
CA LEU A 93 -2.39 -1.16 0.37
C LEU A 93 -0.92 -1.19 -0.07
N VAL A 94 -0.48 -2.31 -0.65
CA VAL A 94 0.88 -2.53 -1.19
C VAL A 94 0.80 -2.99 -2.64
N ARG A 95 1.88 -2.78 -3.42
CA ARG A 95 2.02 -2.94 -4.89
C ARG A 95 1.53 -1.75 -5.73
N GLY A 96 1.18 -0.67 -5.06
CA GLY A 96 0.97 0.65 -5.68
C GLY A 96 -0.16 0.69 -6.70
N GLU A 97 -0.12 1.72 -7.54
CA GLU A 97 -1.12 2.02 -8.57
C GLU A 97 -1.28 0.87 -9.58
N ARG A 98 -0.18 0.28 -10.02
CA ARG A 98 -0.21 -0.88 -10.92
C ARG A 98 -0.93 -2.08 -10.31
N GLY A 99 -0.63 -2.42 -9.07
CA GLY A 99 -1.32 -3.51 -8.37
C GLY A 99 -2.83 -3.23 -8.25
N ALA A 100 -3.21 -1.97 -8.05
CA ALA A 100 -4.61 -1.57 -8.02
C ALA A 100 -5.32 -1.72 -9.37
N GLU A 101 -4.67 -1.28 -10.46
CA GLU A 101 -5.19 -1.42 -11.83
C GLU A 101 -5.34 -2.89 -12.26
N ALA A 102 -4.38 -3.73 -11.86
CA ALA A 102 -4.38 -5.15 -12.17
C ALA A 102 -5.33 -5.98 -11.27
N GLY A 103 -5.83 -5.39 -10.18
CA GLY A 103 -6.57 -6.13 -9.15
C GLY A 103 -5.70 -7.10 -8.34
N GLU A 104 -4.41 -6.81 -8.24
CA GLU A 104 -3.37 -7.65 -7.64
C GLU A 104 -2.78 -7.02 -6.37
N LEU A 105 -3.53 -6.14 -5.68
CA LEU A 105 -3.04 -5.52 -4.45
C LEU A 105 -2.72 -6.57 -3.38
N LEU A 106 -1.71 -6.25 -2.57
CA LEU A 106 -1.48 -6.90 -1.28
C LEU A 106 -2.11 -6.01 -0.20
N LEU A 107 -3.02 -6.58 0.57
CA LEU A 107 -3.65 -5.93 1.72
C LEU A 107 -2.99 -6.42 3.00
N LEU A 108 -2.36 -5.49 3.73
CA LEU A 108 -1.82 -5.73 5.07
C LEU A 108 -2.85 -5.24 6.09
N CYS A 109 -3.52 -6.19 6.75
CA CYS A 109 -4.68 -5.92 7.58
C CYS A 109 -4.36 -5.97 9.08
N GLY A 110 -4.68 -4.90 9.81
CA GLY A 110 -4.71 -4.87 11.27
C GLY A 110 -6.16 -4.93 11.80
N GLY A 111 -6.40 -5.80 12.77
CA GLY A 111 -7.72 -5.98 13.39
C GLY A 111 -8.02 -7.42 13.78
N PRO A 112 -9.22 -7.72 14.31
CA PRO A 112 -9.59 -9.08 14.72
C PRO A 112 -9.65 -10.04 13.52
N ALA A 113 -9.18 -11.29 13.68
CA ALA A 113 -9.13 -12.27 12.59
C ALA A 113 -10.50 -12.48 11.95
N GLN A 114 -11.52 -12.74 12.77
CA GLN A 114 -12.88 -12.98 12.30
C GLN A 114 -13.46 -11.81 11.48
N VAL A 115 -13.04 -10.57 11.78
CA VAL A 115 -13.48 -9.38 11.05
C VAL A 115 -12.74 -9.27 9.71
N VAL A 116 -11.42 -9.47 9.72
CA VAL A 116 -10.61 -9.46 8.48
C VAL A 116 -11.04 -10.58 7.53
N ASP A 117 -11.30 -11.78 8.07
CA ASP A 117 -11.74 -12.93 7.29
C ASP A 117 -13.12 -12.70 6.66
N ALA A 118 -14.05 -12.06 7.39
CA ALA A 118 -15.36 -11.67 6.86
C ALA A 118 -15.29 -10.62 5.74
N CYS A 119 -14.18 -9.89 5.59
CA CYS A 119 -13.98 -8.91 4.52
C CYS A 119 -13.30 -9.49 3.27
N ARG A 120 -12.79 -10.74 3.29
CA ARG A 120 -12.01 -11.30 2.17
C ARG A 120 -12.77 -11.33 0.85
N GLU A 121 -14.04 -11.70 0.86
CA GLU A 121 -14.87 -11.72 -0.35
C GLU A 121 -15.01 -10.31 -0.95
N ALA A 122 -15.14 -9.30 -0.10
CA ALA A 122 -15.22 -7.90 -0.56
C ALA A 122 -13.89 -7.39 -1.13
N PHE A 123 -12.76 -7.96 -0.70
CA PHE A 123 -11.41 -7.61 -1.17
C PHE A 123 -11.01 -8.31 -2.48
N ALA A 124 -11.55 -9.50 -2.74
CA ALA A 124 -11.21 -10.33 -3.89
C ALA A 124 -11.24 -9.64 -5.27
N PRO A 125 -12.11 -8.65 -5.56
CA PRO A 125 -12.13 -7.99 -6.87
C PRO A 125 -10.90 -7.12 -7.18
N PHE A 126 -10.09 -6.76 -6.18
CA PHE A 126 -8.98 -5.81 -6.35
C PHE A 126 -7.69 -6.20 -5.63
N ALA A 127 -7.70 -7.32 -4.90
CA ALA A 127 -6.55 -7.84 -4.19
C ALA A 127 -6.42 -9.34 -4.44
N THR A 128 -5.19 -9.77 -4.70
CA THR A 128 -4.85 -11.19 -4.77
C THR A 128 -4.40 -11.73 -3.41
N ASP A 129 -3.87 -10.86 -2.54
CA ASP A 129 -3.30 -11.25 -1.26
C ASP A 129 -3.90 -10.42 -0.12
N VAL A 130 -4.40 -11.10 0.91
CA VAL A 130 -4.93 -10.47 2.13
C VAL A 130 -4.28 -11.13 3.34
N VAL A 131 -3.41 -10.38 4.02
CA VAL A 131 -2.60 -10.87 5.14
C VAL A 131 -2.98 -10.11 6.40
N ARG A 132 -3.48 -10.83 7.41
CA ARG A 132 -3.64 -10.26 8.76
C ARG A 132 -2.27 -10.18 9.42
N VAL A 133 -1.84 -9.00 9.80
CA VAL A 133 -0.51 -8.75 10.38
C VAL A 133 -0.54 -8.42 11.88
N GLY A 134 -1.73 -8.29 12.47
CA GLY A 134 -1.89 -8.08 13.90
C GLY A 134 -3.21 -7.44 14.26
N ASP A 135 -3.22 -6.73 15.39
CA ASP A 135 -4.37 -5.96 15.86
C ASP A 135 -4.49 -4.61 15.14
N VAL A 136 -5.50 -3.82 15.48
CA VAL A 136 -5.75 -2.52 14.84
C VAL A 136 -4.51 -1.62 14.95
N GLY A 137 -4.10 -1.08 13.81
CA GLY A 137 -2.90 -0.28 13.58
C GLY A 137 -1.71 -1.08 13.04
N ALA A 138 -1.71 -2.42 13.13
CA ALA A 138 -0.59 -3.25 12.68
C ALA A 138 -0.40 -3.24 11.16
N GLY A 139 -1.47 -3.08 10.38
CA GLY A 139 -1.40 -2.94 8.92
C GLY A 139 -0.64 -1.68 8.51
N GLN A 140 -0.91 -0.56 9.19
CA GLN A 140 -0.18 0.70 8.98
C GLN A 140 1.31 0.57 9.34
N VAL A 141 1.65 -0.10 10.45
CA VAL A 141 3.04 -0.38 10.82
C VAL A 141 3.74 -1.23 9.76
N ALA A 142 3.10 -2.32 9.33
CA ALA A 142 3.65 -3.20 8.30
C ALA A 142 3.86 -2.47 6.96
N LYS A 143 2.95 -1.55 6.60
CA LYS A 143 3.10 -0.68 5.44
C LYS A 143 4.28 0.27 5.55
N SER A 144 4.50 0.89 6.71
CA SER A 144 5.68 1.73 6.95
C SER A 144 6.97 0.93 6.78
N VAL A 145 7.06 -0.28 7.34
CA VAL A 145 8.21 -1.17 7.15
C VAL A 145 8.43 -1.49 5.66
N ASN A 146 7.38 -1.87 4.94
CA ASN A 146 7.46 -2.13 3.50
C ASN A 146 7.96 -0.91 2.72
N ASN A 147 7.45 0.28 3.04
CA ASN A 147 7.79 1.50 2.32
C ASN A 147 9.22 1.96 2.60
N ILE A 148 9.74 1.80 3.82
CA ILE A 148 11.16 2.02 4.11
C ILE A 148 12.03 1.18 3.17
N LEU A 149 11.74 -0.13 3.07
CA LEU A 149 12.49 -1.05 2.21
C LEU A 149 12.35 -0.69 0.73
N LEU A 150 11.14 -0.36 0.27
CA LEU A 150 10.89 0.08 -1.10
C LEU A 150 11.77 1.27 -1.48
N TRP A 151 11.75 2.33 -0.67
CA TRP A 151 12.49 3.55 -0.98
C TRP A 151 14.00 3.37 -0.85
N ALA A 152 14.44 2.58 0.14
CA ALA A 152 15.84 2.23 0.30
C ALA A 152 16.39 1.48 -0.93
N CYS A 153 15.66 0.47 -1.41
CA CYS A 153 16.05 -0.28 -2.61
C CYS A 153 16.09 0.62 -3.85
N ILE A 154 15.03 1.41 -4.10
CA ILE A 154 15.01 2.33 -5.26
C ILE A 154 16.22 3.26 -5.23
N ARG A 155 16.53 3.87 -4.08
CA ARG A 155 17.67 4.78 -3.98
C ARG A 155 19.01 4.08 -4.21
N ALA A 156 19.20 2.93 -3.59
CA ALA A 156 20.42 2.12 -3.74
C ALA A 156 20.61 1.65 -5.18
N ASP A 157 19.54 1.17 -5.83
CA ASP A 157 19.56 0.73 -7.22
C ASP A 157 19.95 1.88 -8.16
N VAL A 158 19.42 3.10 -7.96
CA VAL A 158 19.78 4.28 -8.77
C VAL A 158 21.28 4.57 -8.66
N GLU A 159 21.82 4.58 -7.44
CA GLU A 159 23.24 4.87 -7.21
C GLU A 159 24.14 3.77 -7.78
N ALA A 160 23.78 2.50 -7.58
CA ALA A 160 24.52 1.36 -8.09
C ALA A 160 24.55 1.33 -9.62
N LEU A 161 23.42 1.61 -10.28
CA LEU A 161 23.35 1.67 -11.75
C LEU A 161 24.09 2.88 -12.32
N ARG A 162 24.05 4.04 -11.64
CA ARG A 162 24.87 5.20 -12.02
C ARG A 162 26.35 4.90 -11.94
N LEU A 163 26.80 4.21 -10.90
CA LEU A 163 28.18 3.76 -10.76
C LEU A 163 28.55 2.80 -11.89
N GLY A 164 27.73 1.79 -12.16
CA GLY A 164 27.95 0.84 -13.26
C GLY A 164 28.09 1.55 -14.61
N ARG A 165 27.21 2.52 -14.89
CA ARG A 165 27.26 3.35 -16.10
C ARG A 165 28.56 4.15 -16.19
N ALA A 166 28.98 4.79 -15.10
CA ALA A 166 30.22 5.57 -15.05
C ALA A 166 31.46 4.69 -15.29
N LEU A 167 31.37 3.40 -14.95
CA LEU A 167 32.41 2.39 -15.20
C LEU A 167 32.26 1.68 -16.56
N GLY A 168 31.36 2.15 -17.43
CA GLY A 168 31.22 1.67 -18.80
C GLY A 168 30.32 0.44 -18.99
N VAL A 169 29.55 0.05 -17.98
CA VAL A 169 28.57 -1.04 -18.09
C VAL A 169 27.20 -0.47 -18.44
N ASP A 170 26.53 -1.04 -19.44
CA ASP A 170 25.15 -0.70 -19.79
C ASP A 170 24.21 -0.97 -18.59
N PRO A 171 23.51 0.05 -18.05
CA PRO A 171 22.54 -0.13 -16.98
C PRO A 171 21.49 -1.21 -17.25
N ARG A 172 21.05 -1.39 -18.50
CA ARG A 172 20.08 -2.44 -18.87
C ARG A 172 20.61 -3.83 -18.53
N VAL A 173 21.77 -4.13 -19.09
CA VAL A 173 22.45 -5.42 -18.90
C VAL A 173 22.81 -5.61 -17.44
N LEU A 174 23.24 -4.54 -16.76
CA LEU A 174 23.59 -4.59 -15.35
C LEU A 174 22.38 -4.93 -14.47
N ARG A 175 21.21 -4.31 -14.72
CA ARG A 175 19.98 -4.66 -13.99
C ARG A 175 19.61 -6.14 -14.18
N GLU A 176 19.62 -6.62 -15.41
CA GLU A 176 19.29 -8.02 -15.74
C GLU A 176 20.25 -8.99 -15.05
N ALA A 177 21.55 -8.68 -15.04
CA ALA A 177 22.56 -9.51 -14.38
C ALA A 177 22.43 -9.48 -12.85
N VAL A 178 22.26 -8.30 -12.25
CA VAL A 178 22.15 -8.15 -10.78
C VAL A 178 20.86 -8.78 -10.24
N ALA A 179 19.78 -8.79 -11.03
CA ALA A 179 18.53 -9.45 -10.68
C ALA A 179 18.65 -10.98 -10.54
N LEU A 180 19.73 -11.59 -11.03
CA LEU A 180 20.04 -13.01 -10.82
C LEU A 180 20.88 -13.25 -9.55
N GLY A 181 21.51 -12.22 -9.01
CA GLY A 181 22.39 -12.28 -7.86
C GLY A 181 21.67 -12.01 -6.53
N SER A 182 22.45 -11.99 -5.44
CA SER A 182 21.93 -11.70 -4.09
C SER A 182 21.49 -10.25 -3.88
N GLY A 183 21.76 -9.35 -4.84
CA GLY A 183 21.26 -7.97 -4.84
C GLY A 183 19.84 -7.84 -5.42
N ALA A 184 19.25 -8.94 -5.90
CA ALA A 184 17.92 -8.93 -6.48
C ALA A 184 16.88 -8.38 -5.50
N ASN A 185 16.07 -7.45 -6.00
CA ASN A 185 14.96 -6.86 -5.26
C ASN A 185 13.82 -6.51 -6.22
N ARG A 186 12.59 -6.38 -5.68
CA ARG A 186 11.41 -6.12 -6.49
C ARG A 186 11.49 -4.78 -7.24
N PRO A 187 11.91 -3.66 -6.62
CA PRO A 187 12.08 -2.41 -7.34
C PRO A 187 13.01 -2.48 -8.54
N LEU A 188 14.16 -3.15 -8.44
CA LEU A 188 15.07 -3.36 -9.56
C LEU A 188 14.40 -4.14 -10.72
N ALA A 189 13.64 -5.19 -10.40
CA ALA A 189 12.92 -5.98 -11.39
C ALA A 189 11.78 -5.20 -12.09
N GLU A 190 11.22 -4.19 -11.41
CA GLU A 190 10.10 -3.38 -11.88
C GLU A 190 10.53 -1.97 -12.38
N TRP A 191 11.82 -1.77 -12.72
CA TRP A 191 12.45 -0.45 -12.93
C TRP A 191 11.64 0.60 -13.71
N GLY A 192 11.12 0.26 -14.90
CA GLY A 192 10.35 1.19 -15.74
C GLY A 192 8.92 1.48 -15.27
N GLN A 193 8.52 0.92 -14.12
CA GLN A 193 7.15 0.97 -13.63
C GLN A 193 7.00 1.89 -12.42
N HIS A 194 8.11 2.40 -11.87
CA HIS A 194 8.08 3.31 -10.73
C HIS A 194 7.44 4.65 -11.09
N ARG A 195 6.69 5.20 -10.14
CA ARG A 195 6.04 6.52 -10.25
C ARG A 195 6.50 7.50 -9.17
N LEU A 196 7.35 7.03 -8.24
CA LEU A 196 7.89 7.80 -7.11
C LEU A 196 6.84 8.66 -6.39
N ARG A 197 5.62 8.14 -6.23
CA ARG A 197 4.54 8.89 -5.57
C ARG A 197 4.75 8.86 -4.06
N TRP A 198 4.88 10.06 -3.49
CA TRP A 198 4.85 10.33 -2.05
C TRP A 198 5.95 9.72 -1.16
N PRO A 199 7.23 9.60 -1.61
CA PRO A 199 8.30 9.09 -0.74
C PRO A 199 8.46 9.93 0.53
N GLY A 200 8.36 11.27 0.41
CA GLY A 200 8.46 12.17 1.57
C GLY A 200 7.40 11.88 2.63
N LYS A 201 6.13 11.75 2.25
CA LYS A 201 5.03 11.39 3.17
C LYS A 201 5.26 10.03 3.82
N ASP A 202 5.63 9.02 3.03
CA ASP A 202 5.80 7.66 3.53
C ASP A 202 6.94 7.58 4.55
N LEU A 203 8.06 8.26 4.29
CA LEU A 203 9.22 8.32 5.18
C LEU A 203 8.95 9.21 6.40
N GLU A 204 8.16 10.27 6.27
CA GLU A 204 7.72 11.09 7.41
C GLU A 204 6.91 10.26 8.42
N VAL A 205 5.95 9.45 7.93
CA VAL A 205 5.18 8.53 8.80
C VAL A 205 6.11 7.52 9.48
N ALA A 206 7.06 6.95 8.74
CA ALA A 206 8.01 5.99 9.29
C ALA A 206 8.92 6.60 10.38
N LEU A 207 9.41 7.83 10.17
CA LEU A 207 10.24 8.53 11.14
C LEU A 207 9.46 8.89 12.40
N ALA A 208 8.22 9.35 12.26
CA ALA A 208 7.37 9.61 13.42
C ALA A 208 7.11 8.33 14.23
N LEU A 209 6.85 7.19 13.57
CA LEU A 209 6.69 5.90 14.26
C LEU A 209 7.96 5.46 14.99
N ALA A 210 9.13 5.69 14.40
CA ALA A 210 10.40 5.35 15.04
C ALA A 210 10.65 6.21 16.28
N GLU A 211 10.32 7.50 16.22
CA GLU A 211 10.37 8.42 17.37
C GLU A 211 9.44 7.96 18.50
N ASP A 212 8.17 7.68 18.19
CA ASP A 212 7.19 7.19 19.17
C ASP A 212 7.61 5.87 19.82
N ALA A 213 8.27 4.99 19.05
CA ALA A 213 8.77 3.70 19.53
C ALA A 213 10.14 3.78 20.24
N GLY A 214 10.80 4.95 20.23
CA GLY A 214 12.15 5.10 20.76
C GLY A 214 13.22 4.29 20.01
N VAL A 215 13.00 4.03 18.72
CA VAL A 215 13.91 3.24 17.87
C VAL A 215 14.77 4.18 17.03
N ASP A 216 16.09 4.06 17.16
CA ASP A 216 17.00 4.82 16.31
C ASP A 216 17.07 4.23 14.89
N VAL A 217 16.84 5.09 13.90
CA VAL A 217 16.75 4.74 12.47
C VAL A 217 17.58 5.70 11.61
N PRO A 218 18.91 5.80 11.84
CA PRO A 218 19.74 6.83 11.22
C PRO A 218 19.75 6.74 9.69
N PHE A 219 19.71 5.51 9.15
CA PHE A 219 19.62 5.28 7.70
C PHE A 219 18.30 5.81 7.11
N VAL A 220 17.15 5.57 7.77
CA VAL A 220 15.85 6.05 7.30
C VAL A 220 15.81 7.59 7.33
N ARG A 221 16.42 8.20 8.36
CA ARG A 221 16.53 9.65 8.48
C ARG A 221 17.38 10.26 7.36
N ALA A 222 18.47 9.59 6.99
CA ALA A 222 19.30 9.99 5.85
C ALA A 222 18.62 9.76 4.50
N LEU A 223 17.78 8.72 4.38
CA LEU A 223 17.07 8.36 3.15
C LEU A 223 16.05 9.43 2.73
N GLN A 224 15.34 10.05 3.69
CA GLN A 224 14.28 11.03 3.40
C GLN A 224 14.72 12.15 2.43
N PRO A 225 15.76 12.95 2.72
CA PRO A 225 16.22 13.99 1.78
C PRO A 225 16.79 13.43 0.49
N LEU A 226 17.35 12.21 0.49
CA LEU A 226 17.87 11.56 -0.72
C LEU A 226 16.76 11.16 -1.71
N MET A 227 15.54 10.94 -1.20
CA MET A 227 14.38 10.63 -2.03
C MET A 227 13.70 11.88 -2.60
N GLU A 228 13.77 13.03 -1.91
CA GLU A 228 13.17 14.29 -2.39
C GLU A 228 13.79 14.78 -3.70
N GLY A 229 15.08 14.51 -3.91
CA GLY A 229 15.80 14.89 -5.13
C GLY A 229 15.72 13.88 -6.28
N LEU A 230 15.01 12.76 -6.12
CA LEU A 230 14.95 11.70 -7.13
C LEU A 230 13.69 11.83 -7.99
N THR A 231 13.87 11.88 -9.30
CA THR A 231 12.80 12.05 -10.29
C THR A 231 12.53 10.77 -11.09
N VAL A 232 11.39 10.70 -11.79
CA VAL A 232 11.10 9.57 -12.69
C VAL A 232 12.06 9.58 -13.89
N GLU A 233 12.46 10.78 -14.32
CA GLU A 233 13.46 11.01 -15.36
C GLU A 233 14.81 10.40 -14.97
N ASP A 234 15.24 10.53 -13.70
CA ASP A 234 16.47 9.91 -13.20
C ASP A 234 16.46 8.37 -13.35
N LEU A 235 15.29 7.74 -13.19
CA LEU A 235 15.11 6.31 -13.40
C LEU A 235 15.07 5.98 -14.90
N HIS A 236 14.42 6.81 -15.71
CA HIS A 236 14.37 6.64 -17.17
C HIS A 236 15.73 6.82 -17.84
N ASP A 237 16.62 7.65 -17.31
CA ASP A 237 17.99 7.80 -17.79
C ASP A 237 18.85 6.53 -17.61
N LEU A 238 18.36 5.59 -16.81
CA LEU A 238 18.95 4.29 -16.58
C LEU A 238 18.16 3.18 -17.27
N LEU A 239 17.13 3.52 -18.09
CA LEU A 239 16.32 2.54 -18.81
C LEU A 239 17.07 1.84 -19.91
#